data_AF-A0A2V9AJA2-F1
#
_entry.id   AF-A0A2V9AJA2-F1
#
_cell.length_a   1.000
_cell.length_b   1.000
_cell.length_c   1.000
_cell.angle_alpha   90.00
_cell.angle_beta   90.00
_cell.angle_gamma   90.00
#
_symmetry.space_group_name_H-M   'P 1'
#
loop_
_entity.id
_entity.type
_entity.pdbx_description
1 polymer ?
#
loop_
_entity_poly.entity_id
_entity_poly.type
_entity_poly.pdbx_seq_one_letter_code
_entity_poly.pdbx_strand_id
1 'polypeptide(L)'
;MRIHPVDLAIVVVYLLGVTALGLYFRRGQQDVRDYFLGGKSAPWWALAFSIVATETSTLTIIGTPAISYATNLTFIQLVFGY
;
A
#
# COMPACT_ATOMS: atom_id res chain seq x y z
N MET A 1 6.09 -25.80 7.69
CA MET A 1 6.42 -24.75 6.71
C MET A 1 7.89 -24.42 6.85
N ARG A 2 8.73 -24.66 5.83
CA ARG A 2 10.14 -24.22 5.82
C ARG A 2 10.17 -22.89 5.10
N ILE A 3 10.61 -21.82 5.78
CA ILE A 3 10.81 -20.52 5.14
C ILE A 3 12.13 -20.60 4.38
N HIS A 4 12.09 -20.36 3.07
CA HIS A 4 13.29 -20.38 2.26
C HIS A 4 14.12 -19.12 2.59
N PRO A 5 15.46 -19.20 2.63
CA PRO A 5 16.29 -18.02 2.89
C PRO A 5 16.02 -16.85 1.92
N VAL A 6 15.58 -17.16 0.69
CA VAL A 6 15.14 -16.15 -0.29
C VAL A 6 13.86 -15.43 0.16
N ASP A 7 12.88 -16.13 0.75
CA ASP A 7 11.65 -15.50 1.25
C ASP A 7 11.99 -14.48 2.34
N LEU A 8 12.89 -14.87 3.26
CA LEU A 8 13.37 -14.00 4.32
C LEU A 8 14.12 -12.78 3.75
N ALA A 9 14.99 -13.00 2.75
CA ALA A 9 15.72 -11.92 2.10
C ALA A 9 14.77 -10.89 1.44
N ILE A 10 13.71 -11.36 0.76
CA ILE A 10 12.70 -10.49 0.14
C ILE A 10 12.03 -9.60 1.20
N VAL A 11 11.61 -10.18 2.33
CA VAL A 11 10.97 -9.44 3.43
C VAL A 11 11.92 -8.39 4.01
N VAL A 12 13.17 -8.77 4.27
CA VAL A 12 14.18 -7.84 4.81
C VAL A 12 14.45 -6.68 3.85
N VAL A 13 14.64 -6.97 2.55
CA VAL A 13 14.86 -5.94 1.52
C VAL A 13 13.65 -5.01 1.41
N TYR A 14 12.44 -5.55 1.45
CA TYR A 14 11.21 -4.76 1.43
C TYR A 14 11.16 -3.78 2.62
N LEU A 15 11.37 -4.27 3.84
CA LEU A 15 11.34 -3.45 5.06
C LEU A 15 12.41 -2.35 5.04
N LEU A 16 13.63 -2.69 4.61
CA LEU A 16 14.70 -1.70 4.47
C LEU A 16 14.37 -0.67 3.39
N GLY A 17 13.82 -1.10 2.25
CA GLY A 17 13.42 -0.24 1.14
C GLY A 17 12.38 0.79 1.55
N VAL A 18 11.28 0.37 2.18
CA VAL A 18 10.22 1.30 2.63
C VAL A 18 10.71 2.25 3.72
N THR A 19 11.59 1.77 4.62
CA THR A 19 12.19 2.61 5.66
C THR A 19 13.12 3.67 5.07
N ALA A 20 14.01 3.27 4.14
CA ALA A 20 14.90 4.20 3.45
C ALA A 20 14.13 5.25 2.64
N LEU A 21 13.04 4.84 1.98
CA LEU A 21 12.14 5.73 1.27
C LEU A 21 11.51 6.76 2.22
N GLY A 22 11.00 6.33 3.38
CA GLY A 22 10.48 7.25 4.40
C GLY A 22 11.53 8.24 4.90
N LEU A 23 12.77 7.79 5.13
CA LEU A 23 13.88 8.65 5.53
C LEU A 23 14.28 9.67 4.45
N TYR A 24 14.19 9.29 3.17
CA TYR A 24 14.45 10.19 2.05
C TYR A 24 13.42 11.33 2.01
N PHE A 25 12.13 11.02 2.12
CA PHE A 25 11.05 12.02 2.08
C PHE A 25 10.97 12.90 3.35
N ARG A 26 11.57 12.48 4.47
CA ARG A 26 11.65 13.29 5.69
C ARG A 26 12.41 14.61 5.51
N ARG A 27 13.38 14.68 4.59
CA ARG A 27 14.34 15.81 4.49
C ARG A 27 13.73 17.14 4.03
N GLY A 28 12.50 17.16 3.52
CA GLY A 28 11.83 18.36 3.00
C GLY A 28 10.74 18.98 3.89
N GLN A 29 10.52 18.45 5.09
CA GLN A 29 9.37 18.83 5.94
C GLN A 29 9.77 19.87 7.00
N GLN A 30 9.65 21.17 6.66
CA GLN A 30 10.02 22.28 7.56
C GLN A 30 8.84 22.81 8.39
N ASP A 31 7.60 22.67 7.89
CA ASP A 31 6.38 23.12 8.54
C ASP A 31 5.28 22.05 8.58
N VAL A 32 4.39 22.11 9.57
CA VAL A 32 3.23 21.21 9.73
C VAL A 32 2.35 21.20 8.48
N ARG A 33 2.24 22.35 7.81
CA ARG A 33 1.45 22.50 6.58
C ARG A 33 2.02 21.69 5.42
N ASP A 34 3.35 21.61 5.30
CA ASP A 34 4.02 20.82 4.27
C ASP A 34 3.92 19.33 4.57
N TYR A 35 3.91 18.97 5.86
CA TYR A 35 3.75 17.59 6.30
C TYR A 35 2.37 17.02 5.95
N PHE A 36 1.30 17.81 6.16
CA PHE A 36 -0.06 17.38 5.85
C PHE A 36 -0.48 17.59 4.38
N LEU A 37 0.02 18.64 3.71
CA LEU A 37 -0.37 18.95 2.33
C LEU A 37 0.62 18.43 1.28
N GLY A 38 1.76 17.87 1.69
CA GLY A 38 2.81 17.40 0.76
C GLY A 38 3.28 18.50 -0.20
N GLY A 39 3.30 19.76 0.26
CA GLY A 39 3.61 20.92 -0.58
C GLY A 39 2.63 21.18 -1.74
N LYS A 40 1.46 20.51 -1.78
CA LYS A 40 0.48 20.53 -2.89
C LYS A 40 1.06 20.18 -4.27
N SER A 41 2.22 19.53 -4.32
CA SER A 41 2.93 19.20 -5.55
C SER A 41 2.75 17.73 -5.97
N ALA A 42 2.12 16.91 -5.12
CA ALA A 42 1.86 15.51 -5.43
C ALA A 42 0.87 15.42 -6.62
N PRO A 43 1.22 14.71 -7.70
CA PRO A 43 0.31 14.54 -8.82
C PRO A 43 -0.89 13.67 -8.41
N TRP A 44 -2.04 13.93 -9.03
CA TRP A 44 -3.31 13.28 -8.68
C TRP A 44 -3.26 11.74 -8.67
N TRP A 45 -2.48 11.13 -9.55
CA TRP A 45 -2.33 9.68 -9.63
C TRP A 45 -1.60 9.12 -8.39
N ALA A 46 -0.60 9.83 -7.86
CA ALA A 46 0.12 9.41 -6.65
C ALA A 46 -0.81 9.46 -5.43
N LEU A 47 -1.67 10.48 -5.37
CA LEU A 47 -2.71 10.60 -4.35
C LEU A 47 -3.72 9.45 -4.46
N ALA A 48 -4.17 9.10 -5.67
CA ALA A 48 -5.09 7.99 -5.89
C ALA A 48 -4.50 6.65 -5.41
N PHE A 49 -3.23 6.35 -5.75
CA PHE A 49 -2.56 5.15 -5.27
C PHE A 49 -2.40 5.14 -3.75
N SER A 50 -2.08 6.29 -3.14
CA SER A 50 -1.98 6.41 -1.69
C SER A 50 -3.31 6.10 -1.00
N ILE A 51 -4.44 6.58 -1.54
CA ILE A 51 -5.77 6.32 -0.99
C ILE A 51 -6.08 4.82 -1.07
N VAL A 52 -5.94 4.22 -2.25
CA VAL A 52 -6.20 2.78 -2.46
C VAL A 52 -5.31 1.92 -1.55
N ALA A 53 -4.03 2.25 -1.42
CA ALA A 53 -3.11 1.54 -0.54
C ALA A 53 -3.49 1.66 0.94
N THR A 54 -4.05 2.80 1.35
CA THR A 54 -4.49 3.03 2.75
C THR A 54 -5.80 2.31 3.05
N GLU A 55 -6.71 2.23 2.09
CA GLU A 55 -8.00 1.54 2.24
C GLU A 55 -7.86 0.01 2.13
N THR A 56 -6.86 -0.47 1.40
CA THR A 56 -6.63 -1.91 1.22
C THR A 56 -6.07 -2.54 2.48
N SER A 57 -6.87 -3.39 3.12
CA SER A 57 -6.46 -4.16 4.30
C SER A 57 -6.01 -5.58 3.95
N THR A 58 -5.24 -6.20 4.84
CA THR A 58 -4.88 -7.63 4.74
C THR A 58 -6.12 -8.53 4.69
N LEU A 59 -7.21 -8.14 5.39
CA LEU A 59 -8.48 -8.87 5.34
C LEU A 59 -9.05 -8.85 3.94
N THR A 60 -9.04 -7.72 3.26
CA THR A 60 -9.52 -7.62 1.87
C THR A 60 -8.74 -8.55 0.95
N ILE A 61 -7.40 -8.56 1.06
CA ILE A 61 -6.50 -9.38 0.23
C ILE A 61 -6.80 -10.88 0.38
N ILE A 62 -7.03 -11.36 1.61
CA ILE A 62 -7.25 -12.80 1.88
C ILE A 62 -8.73 -13.18 1.77
N GLY A 63 -9.61 -12.31 2.27
CA GLY A 63 -11.04 -12.56 2.43
C GLY A 63 -11.82 -12.47 1.12
N THR A 64 -11.52 -11.49 0.26
CA THR A 64 -12.24 -11.35 -1.01
C THR A 64 -12.09 -12.59 -1.92
N PRO A 65 -10.88 -13.13 -2.16
CA PRO A 65 -10.75 -14.39 -2.91
C PRO A 65 -11.45 -15.57 -2.24
N ALA A 66 -11.39 -15.66 -0.90
CA ALA A 66 -12.05 -16.74 -0.17
C ALA A 66 -13.58 -16.71 -0.35
N ILE A 67 -14.20 -15.53 -0.22
CA ILE A 67 -15.64 -15.35 -0.44
C ILE A 67 -16.00 -15.61 -1.90
N SER A 68 -15.18 -15.13 -2.85
CA SER A 68 -15.44 -15.33 -4.27
C SER A 68 -15.32 -16.78 -4.71
N TYR A 69 -14.40 -17.53 -4.11
CA TYR A 69 -14.30 -18.97 -4.32
C TYR A 69 -15.54 -19.71 -3.77
N ALA A 70 -16.07 -19.27 -2.62
CA ALA A 70 -17.22 -19.89 -1.99
C ALA A 70 -18.57 -19.49 -2.60
N THR A 71 -18.66 -18.31 -3.22
CA THR A 71 -19.92 -17.74 -3.72
C THR A 71 -19.83 -17.35 -5.19
N ASN A 72 -19.44 -16.12 -5.50
CA ASN A 72 -19.44 -15.57 -6.85
C ASN A 72 -18.40 -14.45 -7.02
N LEU A 73 -18.34 -13.88 -8.21
CA LEU A 73 -17.40 -12.83 -8.57
C LEU A 73 -17.91 -11.41 -8.31
N THR A 74 -18.91 -11.21 -7.44
CA THR A 74 -19.49 -9.88 -7.17
C THR A 74 -18.40 -8.87 -6.80
N PHE A 75 -17.37 -9.24 -6.04
CA PHE A 75 -16.29 -8.34 -5.65
C PHE A 75 -15.41 -7.79 -6.79
N ILE A 76 -15.49 -8.31 -8.03
CA ILE A 76 -14.80 -7.70 -9.18
C ILE A 76 -15.22 -6.25 -9.39
N GLN A 77 -16.46 -5.91 -9.04
CA GLN A 77 -17.01 -4.57 -9.14
C GLN A 77 -16.18 -3.52 -8.35
N LEU A 78 -15.50 -3.95 -7.29
CA LEU A 78 -14.67 -3.11 -6.42
C LEU A 78 -13.46 -2.52 -7.18
N VAL A 79 -12.96 -3.22 -8.21
CA VAL A 79 -11.90 -2.70 -9.10
C VAL A 79 -12.42 -1.59 -10.01
N PHE A 80 -13.69 -1.67 -10.40
CA PHE A 80 -14.35 -0.67 -11.26
C PHE A 80 -14.96 0.49 -10.48
N GLY A 81 -14.85 0.45 -9.16
CA GLY A 81 -15.30 1.50 -8.25
C GLY A 81 -16.61 1.19 -7.55
N TYR A 82 -17.51 0.38 -8.13
CA TYR A 82 -18.77 -0.07 -7.50
C TYR A 82 -19.39 -1.28 -8.18
#